data_AF-A0A1Q2U149-F1
#
_entry.id   AF-A0A1Q2U149-F1
#
_cell.length_a   1.000
_cell.length_b   1.000
_cell.length_c   1.000
_cell.angle_alpha   90.00
_cell.angle_beta   90.00
_cell.angle_gamma   90.00
#
_symmetry.space_group_name_H-M   'P 1'
#
loop_
_entity.id
_entity.type
_entity.pdbx_description
1 polymer ?
#
loop_
_entity_poly.entity_id
_entity_poly.type
_entity_poly.pdbx_seq_one_letter_code
_entity_poly.pdbx_strand_id
1 'polypeptide(L)'
;MNHQPFSTQGNSAAFEKEALERFRHLTGILPRRCQVYREVWGESTVLTLDFLACPTHLIPVKEQSMMLLLGADHLGLAQSILFRLGPKIEGWVNFRTVES
;
A
#
# COMPACT_ATOMS: atom_id res chain seq x y z
N MET A 1 1.74 -14.42 39.83
CA MET A 1 1.02 -13.88 38.66
C MET A 1 1.64 -14.53 37.43
N ASN A 2 0.87 -15.36 36.72
CA ASN A 2 1.36 -16.09 35.55
C ASN A 2 1.42 -15.13 34.35
N HIS A 3 2.62 -14.83 33.86
CA HIS A 3 2.78 -14.19 32.57
C HIS A 3 2.46 -15.23 31.48
N GLN A 4 1.21 -15.24 31.02
CA GLN A 4 0.88 -15.94 29.79
C GLN A 4 1.61 -15.23 28.63
N PRO A 5 2.38 -15.95 27.81
CA PRO A 5 2.93 -15.37 26.59
C PRO A 5 1.76 -15.05 25.66
N PHE A 6 1.61 -13.76 25.33
CA PHE A 6 0.62 -13.29 24.36
C PHE A 6 0.99 -13.86 22.99
N SER A 7 0.31 -14.93 22.57
CA SER A 7 0.55 -15.55 21.26
C SER A 7 0.03 -14.62 20.16
N THR A 8 0.92 -13.89 19.50
CA THR A 8 0.62 -12.92 18.43
C THR A 8 0.34 -13.54 17.06
N GLN A 9 0.38 -14.87 16.92
CA GLN A 9 0.34 -15.56 15.63
C GLN A 9 -1.02 -15.49 14.88
N GLY A 10 -2.11 -15.10 15.55
CA GLY A 10 -3.44 -14.99 14.92
C GLY A 10 -3.86 -13.58 14.48
N ASN A 11 -3.06 -12.54 14.78
CA ASN A 11 -3.55 -11.15 14.74
C ASN A 11 -2.90 -10.29 13.63
N SER A 12 -1.71 -10.65 13.14
CA SER A 12 -0.96 -9.83 12.18
C SER A 12 -1.67 -9.67 10.83
N ALA A 13 -2.26 -10.74 10.30
CA ALA A 13 -2.99 -10.69 9.02
C ALA A 13 -4.29 -9.88 9.13
N ALA A 14 -4.97 -9.93 10.28
CA ALA A 14 -6.16 -9.13 10.53
C ALA A 14 -5.80 -7.64 10.65
N PHE A 15 -4.72 -7.30 11.35
CA PHE A 15 -4.20 -5.94 11.41
C PHE A 15 -3.75 -5.43 10.04
N GLU A 16 -3.05 -6.25 9.26
CA GLU A 16 -2.66 -5.89 7.89
C GLU A 16 -3.88 -5.55 7.04
N LYS A 17 -4.87 -6.45 7.03
CA LYS A 17 -6.10 -6.25 6.28
C LYS A 17 -6.82 -4.96 6.71
N GLU A 18 -6.98 -4.74 8.01
CA GLU A 18 -7.63 -3.54 8.54
C GLU A 18 -6.87 -2.26 8.16
N ALA A 19 -5.54 -2.26 8.25
CA ALA A 19 -4.72 -1.11 7.91
C ALA A 19 -4.80 -0.78 6.41
N LEU A 20 -4.83 -1.81 5.54
CA LEU A 20 -5.03 -1.64 4.11
C LEU A 20 -6.44 -1.15 3.77
N GLU A 21 -7.49 -1.65 4.43
CA GLU A 21 -8.86 -1.16 4.25
C GLU A 21 -8.99 0.32 4.66
N ARG A 22 -8.34 0.72 5.77
CA ARG A 22 -8.28 2.13 6.18
C ARG A 22 -7.60 3.00 5.14
N PHE A 23 -6.50 2.53 4.54
CA PHE A 23 -5.84 3.24 3.46
C PHE A 23 -6.75 3.43 2.24
N ARG A 24 -7.52 2.41 1.87
CA ARG A 24 -8.50 2.50 0.77
C ARG A 24 -9.60 3.50 1.10
N HIS A 25 -10.12 3.46 2.32
CA HIS A 25 -11.16 4.38 2.77
C HIS A 25 -10.65 5.83 2.80
N LEU A 26 -9.45 6.05 3.34
CA LEU A 26 -8.82 7.36 3.45
C LEU A 26 -8.55 7.99 2.09
N THR A 27 -8.03 7.22 1.14
CA THR A 27 -7.67 7.73 -0.19
C THR A 27 -8.88 7.89 -1.10
N GLY A 28 -9.90 7.03 -0.99
CA GLY A 28 -11.16 7.14 -1.73
C GLY A 28 -11.08 6.96 -3.25
N ILE A 29 -9.88 6.89 -3.83
CA ILE A 29 -9.65 6.86 -5.28
C ILE A 29 -9.29 5.47 -5.81
N LEU A 30 -9.03 4.50 -4.93
CA LEU A 30 -8.64 3.17 -5.35
C LEU A 30 -9.85 2.34 -5.81
N PRO A 31 -9.84 1.79 -7.04
CA PRO A 31 -10.92 0.93 -7.51
C PRO A 31 -10.99 -0.32 -6.64
N ARG A 32 -12.20 -0.79 -6.32
CA ARG A 32 -12.41 -1.98 -5.46
C ARG A 32 -11.57 -3.20 -5.88
N ARG A 33 -11.38 -3.40 -7.19
CA ARG A 33 -10.64 -4.52 -7.78
C ARG A 33 -9.12 -4.36 -7.77
N CYS A 34 -8.59 -3.17 -7.49
CA CYS A 34 -7.16 -2.94 -7.35
C CYS A 34 -6.66 -3.66 -6.10
N GLN A 35 -5.67 -4.54 -6.24
CA GLN A 35 -5.06 -5.23 -5.10
C GLN A 35 -4.07 -4.29 -4.43
N VAL A 36 -4.06 -4.31 -3.09
CA VAL A 36 -3.14 -3.53 -2.27
C VAL A 36 -2.48 -4.47 -1.29
N TYR A 37 -1.17 -4.40 -1.19
CA TYR A 37 -0.38 -5.21 -0.27
C TYR A 37 0.99 -4.56 -0.05
N ARG A 38 1.63 -4.90 1.07
CA ARG A 38 3.00 -4.45 1.35
C ARG A 38 4.01 -5.48 0.88
N GLU A 39 5.10 -5.01 0.29
CA GLU A 39 6.27 -5.82 -0.06
C GLU A 39 7.52 -5.26 0.63
N VAL A 40 8.41 -6.16 1.03
CA VAL A 40 9.72 -5.78 1.59
C VAL A 40 10.74 -5.78 0.47
N TRP A 41 11.35 -4.63 0.23
CA TRP A 41 12.38 -4.40 -0.79
C TRP A 41 13.66 -3.95 -0.09
N GLY A 42 14.52 -4.92 0.26
CA GLY A 42 15.69 -4.69 1.08
C GLY A 42 15.30 -4.25 2.49
N GLU A 43 15.77 -3.08 2.92
CA GLU A 43 15.44 -2.48 4.23
C GLU A 43 14.18 -1.61 4.21
N SER A 44 13.51 -1.50 3.05
CA SER A 44 12.33 -0.66 2.88
C SER A 44 11.05 -1.48 2.74
N THR A 45 9.93 -0.90 3.14
CA THR A 45 8.60 -1.40 2.84
C THR A 45 7.97 -0.54 1.76
N VAL A 46 7.43 -1.21 0.73
CA VAL A 46 6.75 -0.58 -0.40
C VAL A 46 5.29 -0.98 -0.36
N LEU A 47 4.39 -0.01 -0.54
CA LEU A 47 2.97 -0.28 -0.71
C LEU A 47 2.67 -0.49 -2.19
N THR A 48 2.29 -1.71 -2.57
CA THR A 48 2.06 -2.06 -3.96
C THR A 48 0.58 -1.95 -4.29
N LEU A 49 0.29 -1.23 -5.38
CA LEU A 49 -1.03 -1.08 -5.99
C LEU A 49 -1.02 -1.83 -7.33
N ASP A 50 -1.65 -2.99 -7.36
CA ASP A 50 -1.72 -3.83 -8.56
C ASP A 50 -3.08 -3.67 -9.24
N PHE A 51 -3.02 -3.20 -10.49
CA PHE A 51 -4.16 -2.88 -11.33
C PHE A 51 -4.50 -4.00 -12.32
N LEU A 52 -3.96 -5.22 -12.19
CA LEU A 52 -4.22 -6.33 -13.10
C LEU A 52 -5.72 -6.55 -13.38
N ALA A 53 -6.57 -6.43 -12.35
CA ALA A 53 -8.02 -6.59 -12.45
C ALA A 53 -8.79 -5.30 -12.82
N CYS A 54 -8.10 -4.16 -12.98
CA CYS A 54 -8.67 -2.87 -13.34
C CYS A 54 -7.65 -1.95 -14.06
N PRO A 55 -7.07 -2.38 -15.19
CA PRO A 55 -5.92 -1.71 -15.81
C PRO A 55 -6.19 -0.28 -16.25
N THR A 56 -7.43 0.01 -16.67
CA THR A 56 -7.85 1.35 -17.12
C THR A 56 -7.77 2.42 -16.03
N HIS A 57 -7.68 2.04 -14.75
CA HIS A 57 -7.63 2.97 -13.62
C HIS A 57 -6.19 3.30 -13.19
N LEU A 58 -5.18 2.64 -13.77
CA LEU A 58 -3.78 2.86 -13.42
C LEU A 58 -3.38 4.32 -13.60
N ILE A 59 -3.59 4.90 -14.78
CA ILE A 59 -3.13 6.26 -15.09
C ILE A 59 -3.83 7.30 -14.21
N PRO A 60 -5.18 7.34 -14.10
CA PRO A 60 -5.85 8.32 -13.24
C PRO A 60 -5.46 8.24 -11.76
N VAL A 61 -5.18 7.04 -11.24
CA VAL A 61 -4.74 6.87 -9.86
C VAL A 61 -3.27 7.27 -9.68
N LYS A 62 -2.42 6.97 -10.66
CA LYS A 62 -1.00 7.33 -10.66
C LYS A 62 -0.79 8.85 -10.70
N GLU A 63 -1.67 9.60 -11.37
CA GLU A 63 -1.68 11.07 -11.35
C GLU A 63 -1.91 11.64 -9.94
N GLN A 64 -2.55 10.88 -9.05
CA GLN A 64 -2.78 11.23 -7.65
C GLN A 64 -1.78 10.59 -6.69
N SER A 65 -0.61 10.19 -7.21
CA SER A 65 0.43 9.48 -6.46
C SER A 65 0.87 10.16 -5.17
N MET A 66 0.94 11.50 -5.13
CA MET A 66 1.28 12.24 -3.91
C MET A 66 0.25 12.02 -2.79
N MET A 67 -1.05 12.06 -3.10
CA MET A 67 -2.10 11.82 -2.11
C MET A 67 -2.01 10.41 -1.54
N LEU A 68 -1.78 9.42 -2.42
CA LEU A 68 -1.59 8.03 -2.00
C LEU A 68 -0.36 7.91 -1.09
N LEU A 69 0.75 8.55 -1.45
CA LEU A 69 2.00 8.50 -0.70
C LEU A 69 1.84 9.09 0.71
N LEU A 70 1.19 10.25 0.81
CA LEU A 70 0.86 10.87 2.09
C LEU A 70 -0.08 9.99 2.94
N GLY A 71 -1.08 9.35 2.32
CA GLY A 71 -1.97 8.43 3.02
C GLY A 71 -1.26 7.18 3.53
N ALA A 72 -0.32 6.65 2.74
CA ALA A 72 0.49 5.48 3.12
C ALA A 72 1.43 5.81 4.29
N ASP A 73 2.08 6.98 4.25
CA ASP A 73 2.97 7.45 5.31
C ASP A 73 2.21 7.77 6.60
N HIS A 74 1.08 8.47 6.50
CA HIS A 74 0.23 8.82 7.64
C HIS A 74 -0.24 7.58 8.42
N LEU A 75 -0.51 6.48 7.72
CA LEU A 75 -0.92 5.21 8.33
C LEU A 75 0.27 4.31 8.73
N GLY A 76 1.51 4.75 8.51
CA GLY A 76 2.72 3.97 8.79
C GLY A 76 2.88 2.72 7.93
N LEU A 77 2.27 2.70 6.74
CA LEU A 77 2.28 1.53 5.85
C LEU A 77 3.58 1.43 5.06
N ALA A 78 3.98 2.54 4.43
CA ALA A 78 5.16 2.64 3.58
C ALA A 78 5.47 4.10 3.26
N GLN A 79 6.74 4.38 2.94
CA GLN A 79 7.20 5.68 2.42
C GLN A 79 7.40 5.66 0.89
N SER A 80 6.86 4.63 0.23
CA SER A 80 6.92 4.49 -1.20
C SER A 80 5.77 3.65 -1.73
N ILE A 81 5.37 3.94 -2.97
CA ILE A 81 4.27 3.28 -3.66
C ILE A 81 4.76 2.72 -4.99
N LEU A 82 4.41 1.47 -5.24
CA LEU A 82 4.68 0.77 -6.49
C LEU A 82 3.38 0.56 -7.25
N PHE A 83 3.35 0.94 -8.51
CA PHE A 83 2.24 0.72 -9.42
C PHE A 83 2.56 -0.49 -10.32
N ARG A 84 1.66 -1.48 -10.35
CA ARG A 84 1.83 -2.71 -11.14
C ARG A 84 0.63 -3.02 -12.05
N LEU A 85 0.93 -3.77 -13.10
CA LEU A 85 -0.04 -4.56 -13.87
C LEU A 85 0.42 -6.03 -13.83
N GLY A 86 0.02 -6.74 -12.78
CA GLY A 86 0.50 -8.09 -12.49
C GLY A 86 2.03 -8.11 -12.33
N PRO A 87 2.77 -8.88 -13.16
CA PRO A 87 4.23 -8.95 -13.05
C PRO A 87 4.95 -7.69 -13.56
N LYS A 88 4.25 -6.79 -14.28
CA LYS A 88 4.87 -5.60 -14.86
C LYS A 88 4.85 -4.43 -13.88
N ILE A 89 6.01 -3.83 -13.64
CA ILE A 89 6.16 -2.57 -12.90
C ILE A 89 5.89 -1.41 -13.86
N GLU A 90 4.95 -0.54 -13.50
CA GLU A 90 4.51 0.60 -14.31
C GLU A 90 4.95 1.94 -13.73
N GLY A 91 5.41 1.97 -12.48
CA GLY A 91 5.94 3.17 -11.87
C GLY A 91 6.21 2.99 -10.38
N TRP A 92 7.06 3.85 -9.86
CA TRP A 92 7.43 3.88 -8.46
C TRP A 92 7.53 5.34 -8.03
N VAL A 93 7.00 5.65 -6.84
CA VAL A 93 7.11 6.97 -6.21
C VAL A 93 7.53 6.81 -4.75
N ASN A 94 8.32 7.74 -4.27
CA ASN A 94 8.67 7.92 -2.86
C ASN A 94 8.90 9.41 -2.61
N PHE A 95 9.01 9.85 -1.36
CA PHE A 95 9.14 11.29 -1.06
C PHE A 95 10.36 11.96 -1.70
N ARG A 96 11.42 11.20 -2.05
CA ARG A 96 12.61 11.73 -2.74
C ARG A 96 12.39 11.92 -4.24
N THR A 97 11.43 11.21 -4.85
CA THR A 97 11.19 11.27 -6.31
C THR A 97 10.09 12.25 -6.70
N VAL A 98 9.34 12.82 -5.75
CA VAL A 98 8.25 13.77 -6.03
C VAL A 98 8.69 15.24 -5.87
N GLU A 99 9.95 15.51 -5.51
CA GLU A 99 10.54 16.85 -5.37
C GLU A 99 11.29 17.34 -6.63
N SER A 100 10.88 16.93 -7.83
CA SER A 100 11.51 17.33 -9.12
C SER A 100 10.58 18.11 -10.02
#